data_AF-A0A7W0RAA7-F1
#
_entry.id   AF-A0A7W0RAA7-F1
#
_cell.length_a   1.000
_cell.length_b   1.000
_cell.length_c   1.000
_cell.angle_alpha   90.00
_cell.angle_beta   90.00
_cell.angle_gamma   90.00
#
_symmetry.space_group_name_H-M   'P 1'
#
loop_
_entity.id
_entity.type
_entity.pdbx_description
1 polymer ?
#
loop_
_entity_poly.entity_id
_entity_poly.type
_entity_poly.pdbx_seq_one_letter_code
_entity_poly.pdbx_strand_id
1 'polypeptide(L)'
;MDPAALRNRLVMATSMWREATDEPLPRMPPGDTVQQLQGFELKVVELLFAEATPDTARRVAEKTWDIVHDRPDDDMVKQRVVKGHEELARLAAEGGVAPTE
;
A
#
# COMPACT_ATOMS: atom_id res chain seq x y z
N MET A 1 20.39 -7.06 1.91
CA MET A 1 19.64 -5.89 2.40
C MET A 1 19.99 -5.68 3.86
N ASP A 2 20.09 -4.44 4.33
CA ASP A 2 20.52 -4.16 5.71
C ASP A 2 19.41 -4.51 6.73
N PRO A 3 19.72 -5.18 7.87
CA PRO A 3 18.72 -5.54 8.88
C PRO A 3 17.98 -4.35 9.48
N ALA A 4 18.61 -3.16 9.53
CA ALA A 4 17.93 -1.94 9.97
C ALA A 4 16.83 -1.53 8.99
N ALA A 5 17.08 -1.64 7.69
CA ALA A 5 16.11 -1.34 6.64
C ALA A 5 14.90 -2.29 6.69
N LEU A 6 15.12 -3.58 6.94
CA LEU A 6 14.05 -4.56 7.12
C LEU A 6 13.18 -4.25 8.34
N ARG A 7 13.80 -3.88 9.47
CA ARG A 7 13.06 -3.48 10.67
C ARG A 7 12.20 -2.25 10.42
N ASN A 8 12.75 -1.22 9.77
CA ASN A 8 12.02 0.01 9.47
C ASN A 8 10.81 -0.27 8.57
N ARG A 9 10.99 -1.06 7.51
CA ARG A 9 9.90 -1.52 6.63
C ARG A 9 8.81 -2.26 7.39
N LEU A 10 9.18 -3.20 8.26
CA LEU A 10 8.22 -3.94 9.07
C LEU A 10 7.42 -3.01 9.98
N VAL A 11 8.08 -2.09 10.70
CA VAL A 11 7.40 -1.12 11.57
C VAL A 11 6.40 -0.29 10.76
N MET A 12 6.82 0.28 9.63
CA MET A 12 5.92 1.05 8.76
C MET A 12 4.72 0.23 8.31
N ALA A 13 4.94 -0.95 7.73
CA ALA A 13 3.86 -1.81 7.22
C ALA A 13 2.87 -2.22 8.33
N THR A 14 3.36 -2.54 9.53
CA THR A 14 2.50 -2.91 10.66
C THR A 14 1.70 -1.72 11.20
N SER A 15 2.27 -0.52 11.24
CA SER A 15 1.54 0.70 11.61
C SER A 15 0.41 0.97 10.62
N MET A 16 0.69 0.90 9.31
CA MET A 16 -0.31 1.13 8.28
C MET A 16 -1.44 0.12 8.29
N TRP A 17 -1.15 -1.16 8.54
CA TRP A 17 -2.17 -2.18 8.71
C TRP A 17 -3.13 -1.82 9.85
N ARG A 18 -2.59 -1.46 11.03
CA ARG A 18 -3.41 -1.10 12.21
C ARG A 18 -4.22 0.17 12.02
N GLU A 19 -3.75 1.09 11.18
CA GLU A 19 -4.50 2.29 10.84
C GLU A 19 -5.60 2.03 9.80
N ALA A 20 -5.42 1.04 8.94
CA ALA A 20 -6.37 0.70 7.89
C ALA A 20 -7.49 -0.21 8.43
N THR A 21 -7.15 -1.17 9.28
CA THR A 21 -8.09 -2.18 9.78
C THR A 21 -7.85 -2.52 11.25
N ASP A 22 -8.92 -2.93 11.94
CA ASP A 22 -8.88 -3.49 13.29
C ASP A 22 -8.53 -5.00 13.29
N GLU A 23 -8.35 -5.60 12.11
CA GLU A 23 -8.00 -7.00 11.97
C GLU A 23 -6.59 -7.32 12.52
N PRO A 24 -6.38 -8.53 13.06
CA PRO A 24 -5.06 -8.96 13.48
C PRO A 24 -4.09 -9.04 12.28
N LEU A 25 -2.79 -8.87 12.56
CA LEU A 25 -1.75 -8.99 11.53
C LEU A 25 -1.87 -10.34 10.80
N PRO A 26 -1.87 -10.34 9.46
CA PRO A 26 -2.08 -11.54 8.69
C PRO A 26 -0.89 -12.48 8.87
N ARG A 27 -1.18 -13.78 9.01
CA ARG A 27 -0.12 -14.79 8.99
C ARG A 27 0.51 -14.86 7.61
N MET A 28 1.83 -14.83 7.58
CA MET A 28 2.62 -15.01 6.35
C MET A 28 3.08 -16.46 6.22
N PRO A 29 3.08 -17.03 5.01
CA PRO A 29 3.62 -18.36 4.79
C PRO A 29 5.10 -18.39 5.22
N PRO A 30 5.61 -19.53 5.72
CA PRO A 30 7.02 -19.66 6.07
C PRO A 30 7.90 -19.42 4.84
N GLY A 31 9.01 -18.71 5.01
CA GLY A 31 9.91 -18.36 3.92
C GLY A 31 11.04 -17.46 4.38
N ASP A 32 11.79 -16.93 3.41
CA ASP A 32 12.80 -15.91 3.66
C ASP A 32 12.16 -14.64 4.24
N THR A 33 12.84 -14.00 5.20
CA THR A 33 12.31 -12.83 5.91
C THR A 33 12.01 -11.66 4.97
N VAL A 34 12.81 -11.46 3.92
CA VAL A 34 12.57 -10.39 2.94
C VAL A 34 11.32 -10.70 2.13
N GLN A 35 11.16 -11.95 1.70
CA GLN A 35 9.98 -12.40 0.95
C GLN A 35 8.70 -12.33 1.80
N GLN A 36 8.77 -12.72 3.07
CA GLN A 36 7.64 -12.62 3.99
C GLN A 36 7.21 -11.17 4.20
N LEU A 37 8.18 -10.27 4.43
CA LEU A 37 7.91 -8.86 4.60
C LEU A 37 7.34 -8.23 3.32
N GLN A 38 7.91 -8.55 2.16
CA GLN A 38 7.39 -8.07 0.88
C GLN A 38 5.95 -8.55 0.64
N GLY A 39 5.66 -9.82 0.93
CA GLY A 39 4.30 -10.35 0.84
C GLY A 39 3.33 -9.67 1.81
N PHE A 40 3.79 -9.28 3.00
CA PHE A 40 2.98 -8.54 3.96
C PHE A 40 2.70 -7.12 3.46
N GLU A 41 3.72 -6.42 2.96
CA GLU A 41 3.57 -5.08 2.38
C GLU A 41 2.58 -5.08 1.21
N LEU A 42 2.64 -6.10 0.34
CA LEU A 42 1.65 -6.26 -0.73
C LEU A 42 0.23 -6.37 -0.18
N LYS A 43 0.00 -7.16 0.88
CA LYS A 43 -1.33 -7.24 1.51
C LYS A 43 -1.80 -5.90 2.07
N VAL A 44 -0.91 -5.11 2.69
CA VAL A 44 -1.25 -3.77 3.18
C VAL A 44 -1.67 -2.86 2.02
N VAL A 45 -0.90 -2.87 0.92
CA VAL A 45 -1.21 -2.08 -0.28
C VAL A 45 -2.53 -2.52 -0.90
N GLU A 46 -2.78 -3.83 -1.05
CA GLU A 46 -4.04 -4.34 -1.56
C GLU A 46 -5.24 -3.93 -0.70
N LEU A 47 -5.11 -4.01 0.62
CA LEU A 47 -6.16 -3.59 1.55
C LEU A 47 -6.48 -2.10 1.37
N LEU A 48 -5.45 -1.25 1.38
CA LEU A 48 -5.61 0.19 1.20
C LEU A 48 -6.27 0.54 -0.15
N PHE A 49 -5.90 -0.17 -1.22
CA PHE A 49 -6.54 0.02 -2.52
C PHE A 49 -7.98 -0.50 -2.57
N ALA A 50 -8.29 -1.60 -1.88
CA ALA A 50 -9.64 -2.16 -1.82
C ALA A 50 -10.60 -1.27 -1.01
N GLU A 51 -10.09 -0.59 0.02
CA GLU A 51 -10.88 0.34 0.85
C GLU A 51 -10.90 1.78 0.31
N ALA A 52 -10.17 2.05 -0.77
CA ALA A 52 -10.17 3.36 -1.39
C ALA A 52 -11.57 3.69 -1.92
N THR A 53 -12.03 4.90 -1.63
CA THR A 53 -13.24 5.49 -2.20
C THR A 53 -12.82 6.67 -3.08
N PRO A 54 -13.72 7.22 -3.92
CA PRO A 54 -13.39 8.40 -4.72
C PRO A 54 -12.86 9.59 -3.90
N ASP A 55 -13.40 9.79 -2.69
CA ASP A 55 -12.96 10.84 -1.77
C ASP A 55 -11.58 10.57 -1.16
N THR A 56 -11.27 9.30 -0.87
CA THR A 56 -10.01 8.92 -0.19
C THR A 56 -8.91 8.46 -1.13
N ALA A 57 -9.20 8.25 -2.42
CA ALA A 57 -8.26 7.66 -3.39
C ALA A 57 -6.93 8.42 -3.50
N ARG A 58 -6.96 9.76 -3.50
CA ARG A 58 -5.73 10.57 -3.49
C ARG A 58 -4.89 10.34 -2.23
N ARG A 59 -5.54 10.33 -1.06
CA ARG A 59 -4.88 10.10 0.23
C ARG A 59 -4.28 8.69 0.30
N VAL A 60 -4.98 7.69 -0.24
CA VAL A 60 -4.48 6.32 -0.34
C VAL A 60 -3.25 6.25 -1.26
N ALA A 61 -3.25 6.96 -2.40
CA ALA A 61 -2.11 7.02 -3.30
C ALA A 61 -0.88 7.63 -2.60
N GLU A 62 -1.05 8.75 -1.89
CA GLU A 62 0.02 9.40 -1.12
C GLU A 62 0.55 8.48 0.00
N LYS A 63 -0.34 7.83 0.76
CA LYS A 63 0.04 6.93 1.85
C LYS A 63 0.83 5.73 1.35
N THR A 64 0.39 5.12 0.25
CA THR A 64 1.08 3.97 -0.35
C THR A 64 2.41 4.37 -1.00
N TRP A 65 2.54 5.61 -1.47
CA TRP A 65 3.80 6.13 -2.02
C TRP A 65 4.89 6.29 -0.96
N ASP A 66 4.54 6.72 0.25
CA ASP A 66 5.49 6.88 1.37
C ASP A 66 6.30 5.59 1.64
N ILE A 67 5.65 4.44 1.44
CA ILE A 67 6.23 3.10 1.60
C ILE A 67 7.38 2.82 0.61
N VAL A 68 7.23 3.30 -0.63
CA VAL A 68 7.99 2.79 -1.79
C VAL A 68 8.81 3.84 -2.52
N HIS A 69 8.66 5.13 -2.20
CA HIS A 69 9.27 6.21 -2.98
C HIS A 69 10.81 6.12 -3.10
N ASP A 70 11.48 5.70 -2.02
CA ASP A 70 12.95 5.53 -1.96
C ASP A 70 13.44 4.16 -2.48
N ARG A 71 12.51 3.28 -2.90
CA ARG A 71 12.85 1.92 -3.37
C ARG A 71 13.24 1.91 -4.85
N PRO A 72 14.03 0.91 -5.29
CA PRO A 72 14.31 0.70 -6.71
C PRO A 72 13.02 0.38 -7.49
N ASP A 73 13.01 0.72 -8.78
CA ASP A 73 11.85 0.53 -9.67
C ASP A 73 11.52 -0.94 -9.96
N ASP A 74 12.49 -1.84 -9.77
CA ASP A 74 12.29 -3.30 -9.83
C ASP A 74 11.72 -3.90 -8.53
N ASP A 75 11.49 -3.10 -7.48
CA ASP A 75 10.82 -3.60 -6.28
C ASP A 75 9.34 -3.92 -6.58
N MET A 76 8.95 -5.17 -6.30
CA MET A 76 7.61 -5.67 -6.60
C MET A 76 6.49 -4.87 -5.91
N VAL A 77 6.74 -4.32 -4.71
CA VAL A 77 5.76 -3.48 -4.01
C VAL A 77 5.64 -2.14 -4.70
N LYS A 78 6.77 -1.53 -5.10
CA LYS A 78 6.76 -0.27 -5.85
C LYS A 78 6.01 -0.41 -7.17
N GLN A 79 6.28 -1.47 -7.94
CA GLN A 79 5.57 -1.76 -9.19
C GLN A 79 4.05 -1.90 -8.96
N ARG A 80 3.64 -2.58 -7.88
CA ARG A 80 2.23 -2.73 -7.55
C ARG A 80 1.56 -1.41 -7.17
N VAL A 81 2.26 -0.57 -6.39
CA VAL A 81 1.78 0.76 -5.98
C VAL A 81 1.62 1.67 -7.20
N VAL A 82 2.63 1.77 -8.06
CA VAL A 82 2.58 2.57 -9.28
C VAL A 82 1.43 2.15 -10.19
N LYS A 83 1.26 0.84 -10.41
CA LYS A 83 0.12 0.32 -11.19
C LYS A 83 -1.23 0.63 -10.54
N GLY A 84 -1.31 0.60 -9.22
CA GLY A 84 -2.55 0.91 -8.48
C GLY A 84 -2.89 2.40 -8.50
N HIS A 85 -1.91 3.30 -8.62
CA HIS A 85 -2.14 4.74 -8.69
C HIS A 85 -2.93 5.14 -9.93
N GLU A 86 -2.78 4.43 -11.06
CA GLU A 86 -3.60 4.66 -12.25
C GLU A 86 -5.08 4.39 -11.97
N GLU A 87 -5.39 3.32 -11.24
CA GLU A 87 -6.76 2.95 -10.86
C GLU A 87 -7.33 3.92 -9.81
N LEU A 88 -6.52 4.33 -8.83
CA LEU A 88 -6.92 5.34 -7.84
C LEU A 88 -7.17 6.70 -8.49
N ALA A 89 -6.38 7.09 -9.49
CA ALA A 89 -6.59 8.34 -10.22
C ALA A 89 -7.93 8.33 -10.98
N ARG A 90 -8.30 7.18 -11.57
CA ARG A 90 -9.61 7.00 -12.20
C ARG A 90 -10.72 7.10 -11.16
N LEU A 91 -10.60 6.39 -10.04
CA LEU A 91 -11.57 6.41 -8.95
C LEU A 91 -11.76 7.81 -8.35
N ALA A 92 -10.68 8.57 -8.16
CA ALA A 92 -10.73 9.95 -7.68
C ALA A 92 -11.45 10.89 -8.66
N ALA A 93 -11.25 10.69 -9.96
CA ALA A 93 -11.91 11.48 -10.98
C ALA A 93 -13.44 11.26 -10.99
N GLU A 94 -13.90 10.04 -10.71
CA GLU A 94 -15.33 9.71 -10.63
C GLU A 94 -16.04 10.42 -9.46
N GLY A 95 -15.36 10.62 -8.33
CA GLY A 95 -15.88 11.39 -7.19
C GLY A 95 -15.92 12.91 -7.41
N GLY A 96 -15.21 13.40 -8.43
CA GLY A 96 -15.18 14.80 -8.82
C GLY A 96 -16.30 15.21 -9.80
N VAL A 97 -17.10 14.26 -10.30
CA VAL A 97 -18.20 14.54 -11.23
C VAL A 97 -19.54 14.50 -10.48
N ALA A 98 -19.88 15.58 -9.78
CA ALA A 98 -21.28 15.80 -9.39
C ALA A 98 -22.09 16.13 -10.66
N PRO A 99 -23.22 15.44 -10.94
CA PRO A 99 -24.11 15.87 -12.01
C PRO A 99 -24.74 17.21 -11.61
N THR A 100 -24.38 18.28 -12.30
CA THR A 100 -25.22 19.46 -12.42
C THR A 100 -26.36 19.12 -13.36
N GLU A 101 -27.51 18.71 -12.80
CA GLU A 101 -28.84 18.90 -13.39
C GLU A 101 -29.85 19.27 -12.30
#